data_AF-A0AAV4I2Z4-F1
#
_entry.id   AF-A0AAV4I2Z4-F1
#
_cell.length_a   1.000
_cell.length_b   1.000
_cell.length_c   1.000
_cell.angle_alpha   90.00
_cell.angle_beta   90.00
_cell.angle_gamma   90.00
#
_symmetry.space_group_name_H-M   'P 1'
#
loop_
_entity.id
_entity.type
_entity.pdbx_description
1 polymer ?
#
loop_
_entity_poly.entity_id
_entity_poly.type
_entity_poly.pdbx_seq_one_letter_code
_entity_poly.pdbx_strand_id
1 'polypeptide(L)'
;MQSSTSISTHFARGSPKTPQALPALWPSVGNTTSKDARCKVLRRDGNTPSKDTRCKVLRRVGIVSSKDACCNILRKGHHECEIFLSRGYEKEESNFKWKTCRKNPEHETFIAVKDFRKEYLPKLEFTKESFYLNTAIDLTVRLRVRWTSPERQDSDELSECRGTTAQRLGTGFVYFVKGPILTDYDQGDRRIIKKSWKILIKTAQHVVYDTKEAQNTQVDFFYDDKFCDEDGRMKSIYGEGVIETDPTSDSCVMLCNTTDEVLAERVRSALYYWVHEPSDLHLKPISDRELKTKGLFDIETVPPCDRDRDIALIISHPHGQPKQISIGEMRYQFEDGPLVKYNTATCPGSSGALVLVIDRNLHKSCYDWSCMPVHHGSSTSIFSETDEQLNHAYKNTLILKYLKLLTTISKSKAQQLPGRQVQSGTLM
;
A
#
# COMPACT_ATOMS: atom_id res chain seq x y z
N MET A 1 -5.27 -42.31 52.05
CA MET A 1 -4.34 -41.37 52.71
C MET A 1 -4.54 -40.01 52.10
N GLN A 2 -5.15 -39.11 52.86
CA GLN A 2 -5.38 -37.71 52.52
C GLN A 2 -4.12 -36.92 52.86
N SER A 3 -3.67 -36.02 51.99
CA SER A 3 -3.09 -34.75 52.42
C SER A 3 -3.20 -33.71 51.31
N SER A 4 -4.08 -32.76 51.58
CA SER A 4 -4.24 -31.47 50.93
C SER A 4 -3.19 -30.49 51.43
N THR A 5 -2.62 -29.67 50.56
CA THR A 5 -1.98 -28.41 50.95
C THR A 5 -2.30 -27.34 49.92
N SER A 6 -3.27 -26.50 50.29
CA SER A 6 -3.59 -25.22 49.67
C SER A 6 -2.68 -24.14 50.27
N ILE A 7 -1.97 -23.38 49.43
CA ILE A 7 -1.29 -22.15 49.83
C ILE A 7 -2.04 -20.97 49.20
N SER A 8 -2.62 -20.17 50.08
CA SER A 8 -3.28 -18.89 49.80
C SER A 8 -2.25 -17.77 49.96
N THR A 9 -2.05 -16.96 48.92
CA THR A 9 -1.30 -15.71 49.01
C THR A 9 -2.23 -14.52 48.77
N HIS A 10 -2.47 -13.78 49.84
CA HIS A 10 -3.10 -12.45 49.82
C HIS A 10 -2.15 -11.43 49.20
N PHE A 11 -2.58 -10.77 48.13
CA PHE A 11 -2.01 -9.49 47.70
C PHE A 11 -3.12 -8.43 47.64
N ALA A 12 -3.06 -7.50 48.59
CA ALA A 12 -3.84 -6.27 48.56
C ALA A 12 -3.31 -5.37 47.43
N ARG A 13 -4.17 -4.97 46.50
CA ARG A 13 -3.90 -3.86 45.57
C ARG A 13 -4.84 -2.72 45.88
N GLY A 14 -4.26 -1.62 46.36
CA GLY A 14 -4.94 -0.37 46.61
C GLY A 14 -5.41 0.30 45.32
N SER A 15 -6.59 0.89 45.38
CA SER A 15 -7.21 1.69 44.33
C SER A 15 -6.45 3.00 44.11
N PRO A 16 -6.18 3.42 42.86
CA PRO A 16 -5.62 4.73 42.59
C PRO A 16 -6.69 5.83 42.77
N LYS A 17 -6.34 6.86 43.54
CA LYS A 17 -7.13 8.06 43.79
C LYS A 17 -7.23 8.90 42.51
N THR A 18 -8.45 9.29 42.16
CA THR A 18 -8.81 10.28 41.15
C THR A 18 -8.31 11.69 41.55
N PRO A 19 -7.68 12.46 40.64
CA PRO A 19 -7.43 13.88 40.88
C PRO A 19 -8.72 14.70 40.71
N GLN A 20 -9.01 15.53 41.69
CA GLN A 20 -10.09 16.52 41.69
C GLN A 20 -9.84 17.60 40.61
N ALA A 21 -10.90 17.93 39.87
CA ALA A 21 -10.91 19.03 38.91
C ALA A 21 -11.14 20.38 39.62
N LEU A 22 -10.36 21.39 39.23
CA LEU A 22 -10.61 22.81 39.55
C LEU A 22 -11.54 23.43 38.51
N PRO A 23 -12.39 24.42 38.88
CA PRO A 23 -13.37 25.01 37.97
C PRO A 23 -12.73 26.08 37.08
N ALA A 24 -12.91 25.95 35.77
CA ALA A 24 -12.61 27.00 34.80
C ALA A 24 -13.83 27.93 34.64
N LEU A 25 -13.63 29.19 35.01
CA LEU A 25 -14.50 30.33 34.70
C LEU A 25 -14.59 30.52 33.18
N TRP A 26 -15.81 30.65 32.66
CA TRP A 26 -16.10 31.15 31.30
C TRP A 26 -16.90 32.46 31.43
N PRO A 27 -16.57 33.51 30.65
CA PRO A 27 -17.48 34.60 30.41
C PRO A 27 -18.38 34.30 29.20
N SER A 28 -19.66 34.61 29.37
CA SER A 28 -20.73 34.60 28.39
C SER A 28 -20.78 35.91 27.58
N VAL A 29 -20.68 35.88 26.25
CA VAL A 29 -21.26 36.82 25.25
C VAL A 29 -21.11 36.14 23.87
N GLY A 30 -22.02 36.12 22.90
CA GLY A 30 -23.35 36.71 22.75
C GLY A 30 -24.02 36.17 21.48
N ASN A 31 -25.34 36.34 21.44
CA ASN A 31 -26.23 35.99 20.33
C ASN A 31 -25.82 36.65 19.02
N THR A 32 -25.80 35.88 17.93
CA THR A 32 -26.08 36.42 16.59
C THR A 32 -27.12 35.56 15.88
N THR A 33 -28.09 36.28 15.32
CA THR A 33 -29.37 35.83 14.81
C THR A 33 -29.26 35.11 13.47
N SER A 34 -30.04 34.04 13.38
CA SER A 34 -30.50 33.35 12.17
C SER A 34 -30.89 34.30 11.03
N LYS A 35 -30.43 33.98 9.81
CA LYS A 35 -31.17 34.23 8.58
C LYS A 35 -31.27 32.93 7.79
N ASP A 36 -32.45 32.31 7.89
CA ASP A 36 -32.88 31.19 7.08
C ASP A 36 -33.00 31.59 5.60
N ALA A 37 -32.22 30.94 4.73
CA ALA A 37 -32.47 30.90 3.29
C ALA A 37 -33.05 29.52 2.93
N ARG A 38 -34.37 29.49 2.67
CA ARG A 38 -35.09 28.32 2.16
C ARG A 38 -34.58 27.92 0.77
N CYS A 39 -33.93 26.76 0.67
CA CYS A 39 -33.69 26.11 -0.61
C CYS A 39 -34.77 25.03 -0.84
N LYS A 40 -35.73 25.28 -1.75
CA LYS A 40 -36.70 24.29 -2.22
C LYS A 40 -35.98 23.30 -3.13
N VAL A 41 -35.87 22.04 -2.69
CA VAL A 41 -35.39 20.93 -3.53
C VAL A 41 -36.58 20.13 -4.04
N LEU A 42 -36.69 20.06 -5.37
CA LEU A 42 -37.62 19.18 -6.09
C LEU A 42 -37.32 17.71 -5.76
N ARG A 43 -38.38 16.97 -5.40
CA ARG A 43 -38.35 15.52 -5.18
C ARG A 43 -38.21 14.79 -6.52
N ARG A 44 -37.28 13.85 -6.59
CA ARG A 44 -37.35 12.68 -7.48
C ARG A 44 -36.92 11.44 -6.70
N ASP A 45 -37.59 10.34 -7.04
CA ASP A 45 -37.70 9.08 -6.31
C ASP A 45 -36.43 8.24 -6.24
N GLY A 46 -36.43 7.28 -5.30
CA GLY A 46 -35.61 6.07 -5.38
C GLY A 46 -34.56 5.88 -4.27
N ASN A 47 -34.98 5.24 -3.17
CA ASN A 47 -34.25 4.34 -2.23
C ASN A 47 -32.73 4.47 -1.99
N THR A 48 -32.14 5.66 -2.13
CA THR A 48 -30.80 5.96 -1.61
C THR A 48 -30.93 6.63 -0.25
N PRO A 49 -30.14 6.24 0.76
CA PRO A 49 -30.12 6.95 2.04
C PRO A 49 -29.89 8.43 1.77
N SER A 50 -30.81 9.29 2.23
CA SER A 50 -30.74 10.72 1.97
C SER A 50 -29.35 11.26 2.36
N LYS A 51 -28.82 12.23 1.61
CA LYS A 51 -27.55 12.91 1.94
C LYS A 51 -27.51 13.40 3.40
N ASP A 52 -28.68 13.68 3.97
CA ASP A 52 -28.86 14.11 5.36
C ASP A 52 -28.53 13.00 6.38
N THR A 53 -28.75 11.73 6.03
CA THR A 53 -28.45 10.58 6.90
C THR A 53 -26.94 10.34 7.04
N ARG A 54 -26.17 10.47 5.94
CA ARG A 54 -24.69 10.33 5.96
C ARG A 54 -24.02 11.44 6.77
N CYS A 55 -24.45 12.69 6.59
CA CYS A 55 -23.98 13.82 7.39
C CYS A 55 -24.28 13.64 8.90
N LYS A 56 -25.44 13.06 9.25
CA LYS A 56 -25.80 12.80 10.65
C LYS A 56 -24.90 11.74 11.30
N VAL A 57 -24.54 10.68 10.59
CA VAL A 57 -23.61 9.65 11.09
C VAL A 57 -22.25 10.26 11.40
N LEU A 58 -21.70 11.05 10.47
CA LEU A 58 -20.38 11.68 10.61
C LEU A 58 -20.26 12.66 11.77
N ARG A 59 -21.31 13.45 12.02
CA ARG A 59 -21.37 14.33 13.19
C ARG A 59 -21.40 13.54 14.48
N ARG A 60 -22.11 12.40 14.49
CA ARG A 60 -22.27 11.55 15.67
C ARG A 60 -20.96 10.84 16.07
N VAL A 61 -20.08 10.58 15.10
CA VAL A 61 -18.74 10.02 15.35
C VAL A 61 -17.64 11.09 15.51
N GLY A 62 -18.01 12.38 15.55
CA GLY A 62 -17.09 13.49 15.80
C GLY A 62 -16.07 13.76 14.68
N ILE A 63 -16.31 13.26 13.46
CA ILE A 63 -15.36 13.37 12.34
C ILE A 63 -15.39 14.77 11.71
N VAL A 64 -16.51 15.50 11.81
CA VAL A 64 -16.67 16.84 11.25
C VAL A 64 -17.51 17.74 12.15
N SER A 65 -17.04 18.97 12.34
CA SER A 65 -17.72 20.01 13.14
C SER A 65 -18.90 20.67 12.42
N SER A 66 -19.01 20.55 11.08
CA SER A 66 -20.07 21.17 10.29
C SER A 66 -20.61 20.25 9.18
N LYS A 67 -21.80 20.59 8.62
CA LYS A 67 -22.42 19.84 7.50
C LYS A 67 -21.59 20.01 6.22
N ASP A 68 -20.96 21.17 6.11
CA ASP A 68 -20.26 21.63 4.92
C ASP A 68 -18.91 20.92 4.77
N ALA A 69 -18.20 20.66 5.88
CA ALA A 69 -16.95 19.90 5.85
C ALA A 69 -17.14 18.46 5.33
N CYS A 70 -18.20 17.75 5.74
CA CYS A 70 -18.51 16.42 5.19
C CYS A 70 -18.79 16.48 3.68
N CYS A 71 -19.55 17.48 3.27
CA CYS A 71 -19.99 17.60 1.89
C CYS A 71 -18.84 18.06 0.97
N ASN A 72 -17.83 18.77 1.49
CA ASN A 72 -16.66 19.22 0.75
C ASN A 72 -15.65 18.08 0.50
N ILE A 73 -15.40 17.22 1.49
CA ILE A 73 -14.61 15.98 1.33
C ILE A 73 -15.18 15.10 0.20
N LEU A 74 -16.51 15.04 0.07
CA LEU A 74 -17.19 14.25 -0.97
C LEU A 74 -17.32 14.97 -2.33
N ARG A 75 -16.92 16.25 -2.43
CA ARG A 75 -17.10 17.10 -3.62
C ARG A 75 -15.80 17.47 -4.32
N LYS A 76 -14.70 17.65 -3.59
CA LYS A 76 -13.36 17.63 -4.18
C LYS A 76 -13.18 16.24 -4.79
N GLY A 77 -12.64 16.16 -6.01
CA GLY A 77 -12.62 14.95 -6.83
C GLY A 77 -12.16 13.71 -6.04
N HIS A 78 -12.55 12.51 -6.48
CA HIS A 78 -12.06 11.28 -5.87
C HIS A 78 -10.56 11.17 -6.12
N HIS A 79 -9.77 11.81 -5.26
CA HIS A 79 -8.37 11.52 -5.06
C HIS A 79 -8.26 10.02 -4.89
N GLU A 80 -7.30 9.38 -5.54
CA GLU A 80 -7.30 7.92 -5.68
C GLU A 80 -6.93 7.17 -4.38
N CYS A 81 -7.15 7.81 -3.22
CA CYS A 81 -7.32 7.18 -1.92
C CYS A 81 -8.82 6.93 -1.64
N GLU A 82 -9.18 5.70 -1.28
CA GLU A 82 -10.54 5.43 -0.82
C GLU A 82 -10.69 5.82 0.65
N ILE A 83 -11.56 6.77 0.98
CA ILE A 83 -11.80 7.21 2.37
C ILE A 83 -13.08 6.55 2.90
N PHE A 84 -12.93 5.91 4.06
CA PHE A 84 -14.02 5.34 4.84
C PHE A 84 -14.30 6.16 6.08
N LEU A 85 -15.60 6.31 6.31
CA LEU A 85 -16.13 7.26 7.28
C LEU A 85 -16.63 6.57 8.54
N SER A 86 -17.03 5.30 8.44
CA SER A 86 -17.41 4.51 9.60
C SER A 86 -16.28 3.60 10.08
N ARG A 87 -16.09 3.55 11.39
CA ARG A 87 -15.22 2.56 12.02
C ARG A 87 -15.94 1.22 12.01
N GLY A 88 -15.30 0.18 11.49
CA GLY A 88 -15.75 -1.21 11.63
C GLY A 88 -16.62 -1.77 10.51
N TYR A 89 -16.86 -1.02 9.42
CA TYR A 89 -17.59 -1.50 8.23
C TYR A 89 -16.74 -1.39 6.96
N GLU A 90 -15.43 -1.60 7.08
CA GLU A 90 -14.49 -1.48 5.95
C GLU A 90 -14.91 -2.37 4.77
N LYS A 91 -15.29 -3.62 5.04
CA LYS A 91 -15.68 -4.60 4.00
C LYS A 91 -16.96 -4.16 3.29
N GLU A 92 -17.97 -3.72 4.03
CA GLU A 92 -19.25 -3.25 3.49
C GLU A 92 -19.10 -1.94 2.73
N GLU A 93 -18.36 -0.97 3.29
CA GLU A 93 -18.09 0.30 2.62
C GLU A 93 -17.27 0.09 1.36
N SER A 94 -16.23 -0.75 1.41
CA SER A 94 -15.43 -1.14 0.24
C SER A 94 -16.30 -1.76 -0.86
N ASN A 95 -17.15 -2.73 -0.50
CA ASN A 95 -18.07 -3.37 -1.45
C ASN A 95 -19.09 -2.38 -2.03
N PHE A 96 -19.59 -1.45 -1.22
CA PHE A 96 -20.50 -0.41 -1.67
C PHE A 96 -19.80 0.54 -2.66
N LYS A 97 -18.58 0.97 -2.35
CA LYS A 97 -17.78 1.86 -3.22
C LYS A 97 -17.39 1.19 -4.52
N TRP A 98 -17.03 -0.09 -4.49
CA TRP A 98 -16.87 -0.91 -5.69
C TRP A 98 -18.15 -0.88 -6.55
N LYS A 99 -19.28 -1.30 -6.02
CA LYS A 99 -20.54 -1.34 -6.80
C LYS A 99 -21.06 0.01 -7.29
N THR A 100 -20.62 1.10 -6.69
CA THR A 100 -21.07 2.47 -7.03
C THR A 100 -19.98 3.31 -7.67
N CYS A 101 -18.87 2.69 -8.09
CA CYS A 101 -17.77 3.39 -8.73
C CYS A 101 -18.22 4.00 -10.06
N ARG A 102 -17.90 5.28 -10.24
CA ARG A 102 -18.19 6.01 -11.49
C ARG A 102 -16.99 6.06 -12.43
N LYS A 103 -15.77 5.84 -11.91
CA LYS A 103 -14.54 5.93 -12.69
C LYS A 103 -14.42 4.74 -13.65
N ASN A 104 -14.68 3.54 -13.14
CA ASN A 104 -14.75 2.32 -13.95
C ASN A 104 -16.04 1.57 -13.57
N PRO A 105 -17.18 1.90 -14.21
CA PRO A 105 -18.43 1.19 -13.99
C PRO A 105 -18.26 -0.31 -14.24
N GLU A 106 -18.84 -1.15 -13.37
CA GLU A 106 -18.77 -2.63 -13.41
C GLU A 106 -17.36 -3.25 -13.30
N HIS A 107 -16.29 -2.44 -13.37
CA HIS A 107 -14.90 -2.87 -13.22
C HIS A 107 -14.48 -4.00 -14.16
N GLU A 108 -15.03 -4.05 -15.38
CA GLU A 108 -14.80 -5.15 -16.34
C GLU A 108 -13.32 -5.36 -16.69
N THR A 109 -12.51 -4.31 -16.60
CA THR A 109 -11.06 -4.34 -16.88
C THR A 109 -10.20 -4.74 -15.68
N PHE A 110 -10.80 -5.00 -14.52
CA PHE A 110 -10.10 -5.47 -13.32
C PHE A 110 -10.24 -6.98 -13.21
N ILE A 111 -9.11 -7.67 -13.19
CA ILE A 111 -9.01 -9.12 -13.10
C ILE A 111 -8.54 -9.46 -11.69
N ALA A 112 -9.32 -10.23 -10.94
CA ALA A 112 -8.89 -10.70 -9.64
C ALA A 112 -7.63 -11.56 -9.79
N VAL A 113 -6.65 -11.39 -8.90
CA VAL A 113 -5.37 -12.12 -8.98
C VAL A 113 -5.56 -13.64 -9.07
N LYS A 114 -6.49 -14.19 -8.29
CA LYS A 114 -6.82 -15.63 -8.32
C LYS A 114 -7.43 -16.12 -9.64
N ASP A 115 -8.04 -15.21 -10.40
CA ASP A 115 -8.72 -15.48 -11.67
C ASP A 115 -7.83 -15.08 -12.86
N PHE A 116 -6.64 -14.52 -12.60
CA PHE A 116 -5.69 -14.14 -13.62
C PHE A 116 -5.04 -15.38 -14.23
N ARG A 117 -5.28 -15.57 -15.52
CA ARG A 117 -4.77 -16.68 -16.31
C ARG A 117 -3.84 -16.21 -17.41
N LYS A 118 -3.17 -17.16 -18.06
CA LYS A 118 -2.22 -16.86 -19.14
C LYS A 118 -2.91 -16.18 -20.31
N GLU A 119 -4.16 -16.50 -20.60
CA GLU A 119 -4.88 -16.00 -21.76
C GLU A 119 -5.07 -14.47 -21.76
N TYR A 120 -4.94 -13.79 -20.61
CA TYR A 120 -4.96 -12.33 -20.53
C TYR A 120 -3.69 -11.65 -21.06
N LEU A 121 -2.61 -12.41 -21.31
CA LEU A 121 -1.32 -11.91 -21.79
C LEU A 121 -0.87 -12.68 -23.05
N PRO A 122 -1.70 -12.76 -24.10
CA PRO A 122 -1.46 -13.63 -25.26
C PRO A 122 -0.15 -13.34 -26.03
N LYS A 123 0.49 -12.19 -25.79
CA LYS A 123 1.68 -11.70 -26.49
C LYS A 123 2.96 -11.72 -25.66
N LEU A 124 2.93 -12.21 -24.43
CA LEU A 124 4.15 -12.31 -23.60
C LEU A 124 4.71 -13.74 -23.69
N GLU A 125 6.02 -13.87 -23.90
CA GLU A 125 6.71 -15.16 -23.89
C GLU A 125 6.76 -15.72 -22.46
N PHE A 126 5.62 -16.29 -22.03
CA PHE A 126 5.18 -16.64 -20.68
C PHE A 126 6.16 -17.09 -19.60
N THR A 127 7.41 -17.47 -19.87
CA THR A 127 8.30 -17.97 -18.83
C THR A 127 8.89 -16.86 -17.97
N LYS A 128 9.36 -15.75 -18.54
CA LYS A 128 10.00 -14.67 -17.77
C LYS A 128 9.00 -13.66 -17.22
N GLU A 129 8.04 -13.20 -18.01
CA GLU A 129 7.11 -12.16 -17.60
C GLU A 129 6.10 -12.66 -16.57
N SER A 130 5.66 -13.92 -16.66
CA SER A 130 4.79 -14.50 -15.63
C SER A 130 5.48 -14.56 -14.27
N PHE A 131 6.79 -14.79 -14.27
CA PHE A 131 7.60 -14.82 -13.06
C PHE A 131 7.72 -13.43 -12.42
N TYR A 132 7.99 -12.40 -13.22
CA TYR A 132 7.95 -11.02 -12.73
C TYR A 132 6.56 -10.65 -12.22
N LEU A 133 5.50 -11.00 -12.95
CA LEU A 133 4.14 -10.73 -12.52
C LEU A 133 3.83 -11.39 -11.17
N ASN A 134 4.12 -12.68 -11.01
CA ASN A 134 3.91 -13.40 -9.75
C ASN A 134 4.70 -12.78 -8.60
N THR A 135 5.94 -12.39 -8.87
CA THR A 135 6.77 -11.67 -7.91
C THR A 135 6.13 -10.34 -7.50
N ALA A 136 5.68 -9.54 -8.48
CA ALA A 136 5.02 -8.26 -8.20
C ALA A 136 3.69 -8.44 -7.46
N ILE A 137 2.94 -9.51 -7.73
CA ILE A 137 1.75 -9.89 -6.95
C ILE A 137 2.12 -10.10 -5.48
N ASP A 138 3.17 -10.87 -5.20
CA ASP A 138 3.63 -11.16 -3.83
C ASP A 138 4.18 -9.92 -3.11
N LEU A 139 4.78 -8.98 -3.86
CA LEU A 139 5.33 -7.75 -3.32
C LEU A 139 4.28 -6.63 -3.16
N THR A 140 3.12 -6.73 -3.80
CA THR A 140 2.03 -5.74 -3.68
C THR A 140 1.26 -5.92 -2.38
N VAL A 141 1.06 -4.81 -1.66
CA VAL A 141 0.40 -4.77 -0.35
C VAL A 141 -0.76 -3.77 -0.32
N ARG A 142 -1.74 -4.03 0.54
CA ARG A 142 -2.80 -3.08 0.86
C ARG A 142 -2.40 -2.24 2.05
N LEU A 143 -2.64 -0.94 1.99
CA LEU A 143 -2.38 0.00 3.08
C LEU A 143 -3.69 0.45 3.70
N ARG A 144 -3.81 0.30 5.03
CA ARG A 144 -4.93 0.83 5.84
C ARG A 144 -4.41 1.92 6.76
N VAL A 145 -4.59 3.17 6.35
CA VAL A 145 -4.10 4.33 7.12
C VAL A 145 -5.22 4.87 8.00
N ARG A 146 -5.02 4.85 9.31
CA ARG A 146 -6.07 5.20 10.31
C ARG A 146 -5.88 6.56 10.96
N TRP A 147 -4.92 7.33 10.50
CA TRP A 147 -4.63 8.66 11.02
C TRP A 147 -4.27 9.60 9.87
N THR A 148 -4.79 10.82 9.94
CA THR A 148 -4.39 11.89 9.03
C THR A 148 -3.62 12.92 9.83
N SER A 149 -2.37 13.17 9.45
CA SER A 149 -1.49 14.05 10.19
C SER A 149 -2.01 15.48 10.20
N PRO A 150 -1.96 16.18 11.35
CA PRO A 150 -2.23 17.61 11.39
C PRO A 150 -1.19 18.45 10.62
N GLU A 151 -0.08 17.85 10.18
CA GLU A 151 1.02 18.52 9.46
C GLU A 151 0.85 18.51 7.94
N ARG A 152 -0.22 17.92 7.40
CA ARG A 152 -0.54 18.03 5.97
C ARG A 152 -0.71 19.50 5.56
N GLN A 153 -0.32 19.88 4.36
CA GLN A 153 -0.44 21.27 3.87
C GLN A 153 -1.88 21.61 3.46
N ASP A 154 -2.27 22.90 3.43
CA ASP A 154 -3.66 23.31 3.07
C ASP A 154 -4.03 22.98 1.63
N SER A 155 -3.02 22.91 0.77
CA SER A 155 -3.11 22.41 -0.60
C SER A 155 -3.30 20.90 -0.67
N ASP A 156 -3.03 20.15 0.41
CA ASP A 156 -3.17 18.70 0.43
C ASP A 156 -4.66 18.31 0.35
N GLU A 157 -4.92 17.29 -0.43
CA GLU A 157 -6.26 16.76 -0.72
C GLU A 157 -6.96 16.21 0.53
N LEU A 158 -6.18 15.75 1.51
CA LEU A 158 -6.63 15.24 2.80
C LEU A 158 -6.50 16.29 3.93
N SER A 159 -6.26 17.56 3.60
CA SER A 159 -6.21 18.67 4.57
C SER A 159 -7.47 18.78 5.43
N GLU A 160 -8.65 18.48 4.87
CA GLU A 160 -9.92 18.50 5.60
C GLU A 160 -10.05 17.35 6.62
N CYS A 161 -9.23 16.30 6.48
CA CYS A 161 -9.23 15.14 7.35
C CYS A 161 -8.16 15.22 8.47
N ARG A 162 -7.37 16.30 8.56
CA ARG A 162 -6.29 16.46 9.54
C ARG A 162 -6.73 16.20 10.98
N GLY A 163 -5.90 15.46 11.72
CA GLY A 163 -6.16 15.12 13.12
C GLY A 163 -7.34 14.16 13.30
N THR A 164 -7.94 13.65 12.22
CA THR A 164 -9.02 12.67 12.30
C THR A 164 -8.47 11.24 12.19
N THR A 165 -9.35 10.31 12.53
CA THR A 165 -9.12 8.87 12.42
C THR A 165 -9.94 8.24 11.29
N ALA A 166 -10.37 9.06 10.32
CA ALA A 166 -11.03 8.56 9.12
C ALA A 166 -10.05 7.60 8.42
N GLN A 167 -10.49 6.36 8.24
CA GLN A 167 -9.63 5.35 7.62
C GLN A 167 -9.57 5.63 6.13
N ARG A 168 -8.38 5.55 5.56
CA ARG A 168 -8.21 5.56 4.10
C ARG A 168 -7.40 4.38 3.64
N LEU A 169 -7.67 3.97 2.41
CA LEU A 169 -7.00 2.86 1.76
C LEU A 169 -6.16 3.32 0.58
N GLY A 170 -5.04 2.65 0.41
CA GLY A 170 -4.17 2.75 -0.75
C GLY A 170 -3.46 1.44 -1.02
N THR A 171 -2.59 1.47 -2.02
CA THR A 171 -1.72 0.37 -2.39
C THR A 171 -0.27 0.76 -2.11
N GLY A 172 0.57 -0.22 -1.80
CA GLY A 172 2.01 -0.06 -1.83
C GLY A 172 2.67 -1.31 -2.36
N PHE A 173 3.99 -1.32 -2.41
CA PHE A 173 4.75 -2.51 -2.72
C PHE A 173 6.05 -2.58 -1.92
N VAL A 174 6.53 -3.80 -1.70
CA VAL A 174 7.76 -4.03 -0.97
C VAL A 174 8.95 -3.59 -1.80
N TYR A 175 9.58 -2.53 -1.34
CA TYR A 175 10.71 -1.93 -1.98
C TYR A 175 12.02 -2.64 -1.64
N PHE A 176 12.19 -3.01 -0.36
CA PHE A 176 13.41 -3.64 0.14
C PHE A 176 13.15 -4.47 1.39
N VAL A 177 13.93 -5.53 1.58
CA VAL A 177 13.90 -6.35 2.80
C VAL A 177 15.31 -6.49 3.36
N LYS A 178 15.48 -6.20 4.65
CA LYS A 178 16.74 -6.38 5.38
C LYS A 178 16.53 -7.29 6.59
N GLY A 179 17.29 -8.37 6.66
CA GLY A 179 17.31 -9.28 7.80
C GLY A 179 17.79 -10.68 7.41
N PRO A 180 17.77 -11.62 8.36
CA PRO A 180 17.40 -11.41 9.76
C PRO A 180 18.40 -10.51 10.50
N ILE A 181 17.88 -9.64 11.37
CA ILE A 181 18.64 -8.89 12.37
C ILE A 181 18.48 -9.64 13.68
N LEU A 182 19.59 -10.14 14.22
CA LEU A 182 19.64 -10.79 15.51
C LEU A 182 19.74 -9.73 16.60
N THR A 183 18.74 -9.69 17.47
CA THR A 183 18.72 -8.85 18.66
C THR A 183 18.83 -9.75 19.88
N ASP A 184 19.82 -9.46 20.71
CA ASP A 184 20.11 -10.20 21.92
C ASP A 184 19.52 -9.45 23.10
N TYR A 185 18.73 -10.14 23.91
CA TYR A 185 18.14 -9.57 25.11
C TYR A 185 18.41 -10.51 26.28
N ASP A 186 18.99 -9.95 27.34
CA ASP A 186 19.14 -10.63 28.62
C ASP A 186 17.82 -10.53 29.40
N GLN A 187 17.11 -11.67 29.52
CA GLN A 187 15.91 -11.77 30.33
C GLN A 187 16.20 -12.66 31.55
N GLY A 188 17.01 -12.12 32.48
CA GLY A 188 17.55 -12.88 33.62
C GLY A 188 18.66 -13.83 33.17
N ASP A 189 18.61 -15.08 33.64
CA ASP A 189 19.61 -16.11 33.32
C ASP A 189 19.44 -16.75 31.91
N ARG A 190 18.47 -16.28 31.11
CA ARG A 190 18.22 -16.79 29.77
C ARG A 190 18.50 -15.73 28.72
N ARG A 191 19.42 -16.07 27.81
CA ARG A 191 19.72 -15.33 26.60
C ARG A 191 18.70 -15.67 25.52
N ILE A 192 17.90 -14.69 25.09
CA ILE A 192 16.90 -14.88 24.02
C ILE A 192 17.38 -14.15 22.77
N ILE A 193 17.67 -14.91 21.72
CA ILE A 193 18.00 -14.35 20.41
C ILE A 193 16.69 -14.14 19.65
N LYS A 194 16.31 -12.88 19.43
CA LYS A 194 15.14 -12.51 18.65
C LYS A 194 15.57 -12.13 17.23
N LYS A 195 15.04 -12.84 16.24
CA LYS A 195 15.15 -12.49 14.82
C LYS A 195 14.11 -11.43 14.46
N SER A 196 14.50 -10.45 13.67
CA SER A 196 13.59 -9.45 13.11
C SER A 196 14.00 -9.06 11.69
N TRP A 197 13.06 -8.56 10.90
CA TRP A 197 13.30 -8.07 9.54
C TRP A 197 12.72 -6.67 9.41
N LYS A 198 13.44 -5.84 8.66
CA LYS A 198 13.01 -4.51 8.24
C LYS A 198 12.51 -4.61 6.81
N ILE A 199 11.26 -4.18 6.59
CA ILE A 199 10.62 -4.18 5.28
C ILE A 199 10.33 -2.73 4.91
N LEU A 200 10.88 -2.26 3.80
CA LEU A 200 10.56 -0.95 3.25
C LEU A 200 9.41 -1.09 2.27
N ILE A 201 8.37 -0.29 2.44
CA ILE A 201 7.21 -0.24 1.55
C ILE A 201 7.24 1.10 0.81
N LYS A 202 7.20 1.06 -0.52
CA LYS A 202 7.04 2.25 -1.36
C LYS A 202 5.55 2.41 -1.71
N THR A 203 5.07 3.64 -1.64
CA THR A 203 3.70 4.05 -1.94
C THR A 203 3.69 5.51 -2.37
N ALA A 204 2.51 6.08 -2.62
CA ALA A 204 2.39 7.50 -2.90
C ALA A 204 2.41 8.35 -1.61
N GLN A 205 2.99 9.55 -1.67
CA GLN A 205 3.10 10.43 -0.49
C GLN A 205 1.73 10.89 0.00
N HIS A 206 0.80 11.17 -0.90
CA HIS A 206 -0.56 11.52 -0.48
C HIS A 206 -1.26 10.35 0.26
N VAL A 207 -0.87 9.09 0.01
CA VAL A 207 -1.37 7.91 0.75
C VAL A 207 -0.80 7.90 2.17
N VAL A 208 0.51 8.02 2.33
CA VAL A 208 1.20 8.12 3.65
C VAL A 208 2.14 9.32 3.64
N TYR A 209 1.75 10.37 4.37
CA TYR A 209 2.40 11.68 4.29
C TYR A 209 3.64 11.80 5.17
N ASP A 210 3.56 11.30 6.41
CA ASP A 210 4.62 11.43 7.41
C ASP A 210 4.70 10.21 8.34
N THR A 211 5.66 10.27 9.27
CA THR A 211 5.90 9.22 10.27
C THR A 211 4.69 8.97 11.17
N LYS A 212 3.89 9.99 11.51
CA LYS A 212 2.70 9.81 12.36
C LYS A 212 1.64 8.99 11.64
N GLU A 213 1.46 9.22 10.35
CA GLU A 213 0.56 8.40 9.53
C GLU A 213 1.10 6.99 9.32
N ALA A 214 2.41 6.83 9.05
CA ALA A 214 3.04 5.52 8.90
C ALA A 214 2.90 4.66 10.16
N GLN A 215 3.09 5.24 11.35
CA GLN A 215 2.90 4.56 12.64
C GLN A 215 1.45 4.09 12.88
N ASN A 216 0.50 4.73 12.22
CA ASN A 216 -0.93 4.39 12.26
C ASN A 216 -1.40 3.70 10.98
N THR A 217 -0.46 3.17 10.20
CA THR A 217 -0.74 2.41 8.98
C THR A 217 -0.54 0.92 9.22
N GLN A 218 -1.56 0.14 8.90
CA GLN A 218 -1.49 -1.30 8.83
C GLN A 218 -1.24 -1.73 7.39
N VAL A 219 -0.29 -2.63 7.18
CA VAL A 219 0.12 -3.14 5.86
C VAL A 219 -0.32 -4.60 5.75
N ASP A 220 -1.23 -4.89 4.84
CA ASP A 220 -1.75 -6.24 4.61
C ASP A 220 -1.09 -6.87 3.39
N PHE A 221 -0.38 -7.97 3.63
CA PHE A 221 0.25 -8.83 2.65
C PHE A 221 -0.70 -9.95 2.24
N PHE A 222 -0.61 -10.36 0.98
CA PHE A 222 -1.33 -11.52 0.44
C PHE A 222 -2.86 -11.43 0.55
N TYR A 223 -3.41 -10.20 0.46
CA TYR A 223 -4.85 -9.99 0.39
C TYR A 223 -5.37 -10.22 -1.04
N ASP A 224 -5.27 -11.47 -1.50
CA ASP A 224 -5.50 -11.86 -2.90
C ASP A 224 -6.96 -12.18 -3.20
N ASP A 225 -7.71 -12.59 -2.19
CA ASP A 225 -9.15 -12.84 -2.27
C ASP A 225 -9.86 -12.49 -0.95
N LYS A 226 -11.19 -12.54 -0.98
CA LYS A 226 -12.04 -12.14 0.15
C LYS A 226 -11.97 -13.08 1.37
N PHE A 227 -11.37 -14.26 1.22
CA PHE A 227 -11.26 -15.28 2.25
C PHE A 227 -9.87 -15.32 2.91
N CYS A 228 -8.87 -14.62 2.36
CA CYS A 228 -7.50 -14.60 2.89
C CYS A 228 -7.38 -14.17 4.36
N ASP A 229 -8.32 -13.35 4.84
CA ASP A 229 -8.38 -12.94 6.25
C ASP A 229 -8.89 -14.08 7.14
N GLU A 230 -9.95 -14.78 6.68
CA GLU A 230 -10.62 -15.86 7.41
C GLU A 230 -9.74 -17.12 7.51
N ASP A 231 -8.92 -17.40 6.49
CA ASP A 231 -8.01 -18.55 6.45
C ASP A 231 -6.58 -18.26 6.95
N GLY A 232 -6.29 -17.02 7.32
CA GLY A 232 -5.00 -16.60 7.86
C GLY A 232 -3.85 -16.54 6.85
N ARG A 233 -4.13 -16.65 5.54
CA ARG A 233 -3.14 -16.40 4.47
C ARG A 233 -2.70 -14.93 4.46
N MET A 234 -3.63 -14.00 4.72
CA MET A 234 -3.31 -12.59 4.84
C MET A 234 -2.47 -12.37 6.10
N LYS A 235 -1.37 -11.62 5.95
CA LYS A 235 -0.51 -11.22 7.08
C LYS A 235 -0.51 -9.71 7.21
N SER A 236 -0.64 -9.20 8.42
CA SER A 236 -0.64 -7.75 8.67
C SER A 236 0.51 -7.35 9.59
N ILE A 237 1.20 -6.28 9.24
CA ILE A 237 2.19 -5.61 10.09
C ILE A 237 1.87 -4.12 10.19
N TYR A 238 2.53 -3.41 11.12
CA TYR A 238 2.39 -1.97 11.27
C TYR A 238 3.64 -1.24 10.78
N GLY A 239 3.42 -0.03 10.27
CA GLY A 239 4.52 0.89 9.99
C GLY A 239 5.21 1.36 11.28
N GLU A 240 6.52 1.54 11.21
CA GLU A 240 7.36 2.14 12.25
C GLU A 240 7.54 3.66 12.01
N GLY A 241 7.65 4.06 10.75
CA GLY A 241 7.82 5.46 10.36
C GLY A 241 8.16 5.64 8.90
N VAL A 242 8.28 6.89 8.47
CA VAL A 242 8.71 7.23 7.10
C VAL A 242 10.23 7.40 7.06
N ILE A 243 10.85 6.81 6.06
CA ILE A 243 12.31 6.88 5.84
C ILE A 243 12.64 7.92 4.79
N GLU A 244 11.82 8.02 3.75
CA GLU A 244 12.03 8.92 2.62
C GLU A 244 10.68 9.40 2.08
N THR A 245 10.62 10.67 1.71
CA THR A 245 9.50 11.27 0.99
C THR A 245 10.04 12.16 -0.12
N ASP A 246 9.41 12.13 -1.27
CA ASP A 246 9.62 13.09 -2.34
C ASP A 246 8.26 13.65 -2.77
N PRO A 247 7.92 14.88 -2.34
CA PRO A 247 6.68 15.53 -2.74
C PRO A 247 6.58 15.83 -4.23
N THR A 248 7.71 15.93 -4.93
CA THR A 248 7.73 16.23 -6.36
C THR A 248 7.23 15.06 -7.19
N SER A 249 7.61 13.85 -6.80
CA SER A 249 7.18 12.60 -7.44
C SER A 249 6.01 11.93 -6.73
N ASP A 250 5.46 12.59 -5.70
CA ASP A 250 4.39 12.05 -4.84
C ASP A 250 4.75 10.65 -4.32
N SER A 251 6.00 10.47 -3.86
CA SER A 251 6.54 9.17 -3.44
C SER A 251 6.84 9.16 -1.94
N CYS A 252 6.52 8.05 -1.28
CA CYS A 252 6.87 7.80 0.11
C CYS A 252 7.44 6.39 0.28
N VAL A 253 8.48 6.25 1.10
CA VAL A 253 9.03 4.98 1.56
C VAL A 253 8.88 4.90 3.08
N MET A 254 8.04 3.98 3.54
CA MET A 254 7.82 3.71 4.96
C MET A 254 8.51 2.42 5.41
N LEU A 255 9.02 2.41 6.64
CA LEU A 255 9.62 1.25 7.27
C LEU A 255 8.58 0.48 8.07
N CYS A 256 8.59 -0.84 7.94
CA CYS A 256 7.85 -1.77 8.79
C CYS A 256 8.83 -2.77 9.41
N ASN A 257 8.48 -3.31 10.58
CA ASN A 257 9.21 -4.40 11.20
C ASN A 257 8.34 -5.64 11.33
N THR A 258 8.94 -6.81 11.18
CA THR A 258 8.30 -8.08 11.50
C THR A 258 9.25 -9.03 12.21
N THR A 259 8.69 -9.92 13.01
CA THR A 259 9.37 -11.10 13.58
C THR A 259 8.80 -12.39 13.01
N ASP A 260 7.84 -12.31 12.10
CA ASP A 260 7.30 -13.45 11.35
C ASP A 260 8.30 -13.85 10.26
N GLU A 261 9.07 -14.90 10.53
CA GLU A 261 10.08 -15.46 9.64
C GLU A 261 9.46 -15.94 8.31
N VAL A 262 8.25 -16.53 8.35
CA VAL A 262 7.60 -17.05 7.15
C VAL A 262 7.19 -15.91 6.21
N LEU A 263 6.59 -14.84 6.76
CA LEU A 263 6.28 -13.63 5.99
C LEU A 263 7.55 -13.03 5.40
N ALA A 264 8.58 -12.81 6.23
CA ALA A 264 9.79 -12.14 5.81
C ALA A 264 10.54 -12.90 4.72
N GLU A 265 10.67 -14.23 4.86
CA GLU A 265 11.37 -15.06 3.88
C GLU A 265 10.61 -15.18 2.56
N ARG A 266 9.27 -15.24 2.57
CA ARG A 266 8.47 -15.21 1.33
C ARG A 266 8.70 -13.92 0.55
N VAL A 267 8.57 -12.78 1.22
CA VAL A 267 8.73 -11.46 0.59
C VAL A 267 10.18 -11.23 0.15
N ARG A 268 11.17 -11.65 0.96
CA ARG A 268 12.59 -11.57 0.60
C ARG A 268 12.90 -12.42 -0.63
N SER A 269 12.33 -13.61 -0.72
CA SER A 269 12.50 -14.52 -1.86
C SER A 269 11.91 -13.89 -3.12
N ALA A 270 10.67 -13.40 -3.05
CA ALA A 270 10.05 -12.66 -4.16
C ALA A 270 10.93 -11.49 -4.61
N LEU A 271 11.40 -10.64 -3.69
CA LEU A 271 12.27 -9.52 -4.05
C LEU A 271 13.61 -9.97 -4.65
N TYR A 272 14.22 -11.02 -4.11
CA TYR A 272 15.46 -11.57 -4.62
C TYR A 272 15.32 -12.01 -6.09
N TYR A 273 14.22 -12.72 -6.37
CA TYR A 273 13.84 -13.16 -7.71
C TYR A 273 13.56 -12.01 -8.68
N TRP A 274 13.05 -10.88 -8.18
CA TRP A 274 12.92 -9.69 -9.01
C TRP A 274 14.29 -9.13 -9.43
N VAL A 275 15.19 -8.98 -8.46
CA VAL A 275 16.46 -8.26 -8.64
C VAL A 275 17.48 -9.10 -9.41
N HIS A 276 17.45 -10.42 -9.27
CA HIS A 276 18.41 -11.32 -9.89
C HIS A 276 17.73 -11.98 -11.09
N GLU A 277 18.28 -11.78 -12.28
CA GLU A 277 17.73 -12.39 -13.49
C GLU A 277 17.74 -13.92 -13.32
N PRO A 278 16.70 -14.64 -13.77
CA PRO A 278 16.67 -16.09 -13.71
C PRO A 278 17.90 -16.78 -14.31
N SER A 279 18.66 -16.09 -15.18
CA SER A 279 19.94 -16.52 -15.75
C SER A 279 21.01 -16.87 -14.72
N ASP A 280 21.04 -16.15 -13.58
CA ASP A 280 22.04 -16.32 -12.52
C ASP A 280 21.66 -17.45 -11.55
N LEU A 281 20.39 -17.86 -11.57
CA LEU A 281 19.92 -19.09 -10.96
C LEU A 281 20.13 -20.18 -12.00
N HIS A 282 20.78 -21.30 -11.68
CA HIS A 282 20.99 -22.41 -12.63
C HIS A 282 19.69 -23.16 -13.06
N LEU A 283 18.57 -22.45 -13.19
CA LEU A 283 17.37 -22.91 -13.85
C LEU A 283 17.67 -22.96 -15.35
N LYS A 284 17.87 -24.18 -15.87
CA LYS A 284 18.02 -24.39 -17.31
C LYS A 284 16.79 -23.77 -18.01
N PRO A 285 16.99 -22.88 -18.99
CA PRO A 285 15.90 -22.38 -19.82
C PRO A 285 15.11 -23.57 -20.37
N ILE A 286 13.78 -23.54 -20.21
CA ILE A 286 12.91 -24.48 -20.93
C ILE A 286 13.17 -24.22 -22.41
N SER A 287 13.62 -25.24 -23.14
CA SER A 287 14.01 -25.04 -24.53
C SER A 287 12.81 -24.62 -25.38
N ASP A 288 13.00 -23.71 -26.34
CA ASP A 288 11.96 -23.27 -27.29
C ASP A 288 11.27 -24.45 -28.01
N ARG A 289 11.98 -25.60 -28.10
CA ARG A 289 11.48 -26.83 -28.68
C ARG A 289 10.38 -27.49 -27.85
N GLU A 290 10.39 -27.36 -26.51
CA GLU A 290 9.33 -27.86 -25.61
C GLU A 290 8.09 -26.96 -25.60
N LEU A 291 8.25 -25.66 -25.84
CA LEU A 291 7.13 -24.72 -25.93
C LEU A 291 6.34 -24.92 -27.24
N LYS A 292 7.03 -25.20 -28.35
CA LYS A 292 6.39 -25.47 -29.66
C LYS A 292 5.62 -26.80 -29.70
N THR A 293 6.09 -27.85 -29.03
CA THR A 293 5.40 -29.16 -29.03
C THR A 293 4.11 -29.18 -28.19
N LYS A 294 3.89 -28.20 -27.31
CA LYS A 294 2.70 -28.15 -26.44
C LYS A 294 1.49 -27.43 -27.05
N GLY A 295 1.53 -27.03 -28.33
CA GLY A 295 0.36 -26.49 -29.04
C GLY A 295 -0.23 -25.22 -28.41
N LEU A 296 0.59 -24.43 -27.72
CA LEU A 296 0.16 -23.30 -26.88
C LEU A 296 -0.01 -21.97 -27.65
N PHE A 297 -0.12 -22.01 -28.98
CA PHE A 297 -0.30 -20.82 -29.81
C PHE A 297 -1.46 -21.01 -30.80
N ASP A 298 -2.67 -20.77 -30.30
CA ASP A 298 -3.81 -20.30 -31.11
C ASP A 298 -4.70 -19.45 -30.19
N ILE A 299 -4.48 -18.14 -30.18
CA ILE A 299 -5.33 -17.18 -29.44
C ILE A 299 -5.73 -16.06 -30.40
N GLU A 300 -6.87 -16.25 -31.06
CA GLU A 300 -7.53 -15.26 -31.93
C GLU A 300 -8.45 -14.28 -31.17
N THR A 301 -8.54 -14.34 -29.83
CA THR A 301 -9.61 -13.65 -29.08
C THR A 301 -9.18 -12.42 -28.29
N VAL A 302 -8.04 -11.80 -28.60
CA VAL A 302 -7.65 -10.54 -27.92
C VAL A 302 -7.86 -9.36 -28.87
N PRO A 303 -8.51 -8.27 -28.40
CA PRO A 303 -8.66 -7.06 -29.20
C PRO A 303 -7.31 -6.64 -29.81
N PRO A 304 -7.28 -6.14 -31.04
CA PRO A 304 -6.06 -5.70 -31.67
C PRO A 304 -5.46 -4.52 -30.89
N CYS A 305 -4.61 -4.79 -29.90
CA CYS A 305 -3.69 -3.77 -29.40
C CYS A 305 -2.77 -3.40 -30.57
N ASP A 306 -2.63 -2.09 -30.82
CA ASP A 306 -1.66 -1.54 -31.76
C ASP A 306 -0.31 -2.21 -31.50
N ARG A 307 0.31 -2.74 -32.54
CA ARG A 307 1.44 -3.69 -32.38
C ARG A 307 2.68 -3.04 -31.77
N ASP A 308 2.72 -1.71 -31.71
CA ASP A 308 3.91 -0.92 -31.37
C ASP A 308 3.87 -0.28 -29.98
N ARG A 309 2.91 -0.65 -29.12
CA ARG A 309 2.80 -0.05 -27.77
C ARG A 309 3.14 -1.02 -26.65
N ASP A 310 3.87 -0.48 -25.68
CA ASP A 310 4.22 -1.17 -24.44
C ASP A 310 2.99 -1.38 -23.56
N ILE A 311 3.00 -2.48 -22.82
CA ILE A 311 1.90 -2.85 -21.93
C ILE A 311 2.16 -2.19 -20.56
N ALA A 312 1.14 -1.54 -20.01
CA ALA A 312 1.14 -1.05 -18.64
C ALA A 312 0.24 -1.92 -17.77
N LEU A 313 0.83 -2.60 -16.80
CA LEU A 313 0.16 -3.48 -15.84
C LEU A 313 0.17 -2.84 -14.46
N ILE A 314 -0.98 -2.82 -13.79
CA ILE A 314 -1.11 -2.33 -12.42
C ILE A 314 -1.71 -3.42 -11.55
N ILE A 315 -1.02 -3.70 -10.44
CA ILE A 315 -1.48 -4.59 -9.39
C ILE A 315 -1.84 -3.73 -8.19
N SER A 316 -3.10 -3.74 -7.78
CA SER A 316 -3.57 -2.81 -6.75
C SER A 316 -4.75 -3.33 -5.93
N HIS A 317 -5.15 -2.55 -4.93
CA HIS A 317 -6.31 -2.78 -4.07
C HIS A 317 -7.41 -1.73 -4.30
N PRO A 318 -8.04 -1.71 -5.48
CA PRO A 318 -9.07 -0.73 -5.82
C PRO A 318 -10.25 -0.83 -4.84
N HIS A 319 -10.67 0.32 -4.33
CA HIS A 319 -11.66 0.53 -3.28
C HIS A 319 -11.37 -0.24 -1.98
N GLY A 320 -10.17 -0.78 -1.80
CA GLY A 320 -9.83 -1.71 -0.72
C GLY A 320 -10.18 -3.16 -0.94
N GLN A 321 -10.64 -3.52 -2.13
CA GLN A 321 -10.97 -4.88 -2.50
C GLN A 321 -9.71 -5.78 -2.50
N PRO A 322 -9.89 -7.11 -2.52
CA PRO A 322 -8.80 -8.02 -2.78
C PRO A 322 -8.05 -7.64 -4.05
N LYS A 323 -6.77 -8.03 -4.10
CA LYS A 323 -5.83 -7.63 -5.15
C LYS A 323 -6.40 -7.86 -6.55
N GLN A 324 -6.36 -6.81 -7.36
CA GLN A 324 -6.78 -6.81 -8.75
C GLN A 324 -5.59 -6.49 -9.66
N ILE A 325 -5.63 -7.04 -10.86
CA ILE A 325 -4.72 -6.72 -11.97
C ILE A 325 -5.53 -5.96 -13.01
N SER A 326 -4.98 -4.87 -13.50
CA SER A 326 -5.52 -4.11 -14.63
C SER A 326 -4.45 -4.01 -15.70
N ILE A 327 -4.88 -4.09 -16.96
CA ILE A 327 -3.99 -4.09 -18.13
C ILE A 327 -4.39 -2.92 -19.01
N GLY A 328 -3.41 -2.18 -19.49
CA GLY A 328 -3.58 -1.12 -20.47
C GLY A 328 -2.32 -0.94 -21.30
N GLU A 329 -2.25 0.20 -21.97
CA GLU A 329 -1.17 0.59 -22.84
C GLU A 329 -0.44 1.80 -22.24
N MET A 330 0.88 1.75 -22.31
CA MET A 330 1.70 2.95 -22.14
C MET A 330 1.50 3.81 -23.40
N ARG A 331 1.16 5.08 -23.20
CA ARG A 331 0.91 6.01 -24.32
C ARG A 331 2.14 6.87 -24.60
N TYR A 332 2.81 7.35 -23.55
CA TYR A 332 3.94 8.24 -23.68
C TYR A 332 4.93 8.03 -22.53
N GLN A 333 6.21 7.99 -22.87
CA GLN A 333 7.32 8.22 -21.96
C GLN A 333 7.99 9.53 -22.38
N PHE A 334 8.11 10.48 -21.46
CA PHE A 334 8.85 11.70 -21.74
C PHE A 334 10.34 11.37 -21.81
N GLU A 335 11.02 11.76 -22.90
CA GLU A 335 12.45 11.48 -23.11
C GLU A 335 13.32 12.00 -21.94
N ASP A 336 12.96 13.17 -21.40
CA ASP A 336 13.67 13.82 -20.30
C ASP A 336 12.98 13.70 -18.93
N GLY A 337 11.84 12.98 -18.86
CA GLY A 337 10.96 13.02 -17.71
C GLY A 337 10.83 11.68 -16.98
N PRO A 338 10.73 11.69 -15.63
CA PRO A 338 10.37 10.49 -14.88
C PRO A 338 8.92 10.04 -15.11
N LEU A 339 8.12 10.82 -15.85
CA LEU A 339 6.68 10.63 -15.96
C LEU A 339 6.33 9.60 -17.04
N VAL A 340 5.53 8.62 -16.67
CA VAL A 340 4.93 7.63 -17.59
C VAL A 340 3.43 7.89 -17.66
N LYS A 341 2.90 8.01 -18.88
CA LYS A 341 1.45 8.11 -19.14
C LYS A 341 0.90 6.78 -19.66
N TYR A 342 -0.22 6.34 -19.13
CA TYR A 342 -0.89 5.10 -19.51
C TYR A 342 -2.40 5.22 -19.37
N ASN A 343 -3.14 4.33 -20.03
CA ASN A 343 -4.61 4.26 -19.95
C ASN A 343 -5.11 3.04 -19.13
N THR A 344 -4.22 2.32 -18.44
CA THR A 344 -4.58 1.22 -17.54
C THR A 344 -5.58 1.68 -16.49
N ALA A 345 -6.66 0.92 -16.30
CA ALA A 345 -7.75 1.28 -15.40
C ALA A 345 -7.29 1.34 -13.93
N THR A 346 -7.67 2.40 -13.22
CA THR A 346 -7.37 2.59 -11.79
C THR A 346 -8.57 3.17 -11.07
N CYS A 347 -8.69 2.90 -9.78
CA CYS A 347 -9.78 3.40 -8.93
C CYS A 347 -9.20 4.01 -7.65
N PRO A 348 -9.99 4.77 -6.87
CA PRO A 348 -9.63 5.06 -5.48
C PRO A 348 -9.21 3.79 -4.75
N GLY A 349 -8.12 3.82 -3.99
CA GLY A 349 -7.41 2.65 -3.44
C GLY A 349 -6.24 2.15 -4.28
N SER A 350 -6.15 2.52 -5.56
CA SER A 350 -5.03 2.15 -6.44
C SER A 350 -3.80 3.06 -6.27
N SER A 351 -3.92 4.24 -5.66
CA SER A 351 -2.76 5.12 -5.39
C SER A 351 -1.64 4.39 -4.68
N GLY A 352 -0.41 4.62 -5.13
CA GLY A 352 0.80 3.98 -4.59
C GLY A 352 1.10 2.60 -5.18
N ALA A 353 0.24 2.09 -6.08
CA ALA A 353 0.50 0.84 -6.79
C ALA A 353 1.72 0.92 -7.70
N LEU A 354 2.36 -0.23 -7.88
CA LEU A 354 3.42 -0.43 -8.85
C LEU A 354 2.85 -0.40 -10.27
N VAL A 355 3.47 0.39 -11.16
CA VAL A 355 3.19 0.35 -12.59
C VAL A 355 4.28 -0.45 -13.29
N LEU A 356 3.92 -1.65 -13.73
CA LEU A 356 4.78 -2.54 -14.49
C LEU A 356 4.67 -2.21 -15.97
N VAL A 357 5.75 -1.69 -16.54
CA VAL A 357 5.85 -1.47 -17.99
C VAL A 357 6.54 -2.68 -18.60
N ILE A 358 5.86 -3.35 -19.52
CA ILE A 358 6.43 -4.44 -20.30
C ILE A 358 6.65 -3.96 -21.72
N ASP A 359 7.92 -3.78 -22.06
CA ASP A 359 8.38 -3.41 -23.40
C ASP A 359 8.26 -4.63 -24.33
N ARG A 360 7.59 -4.46 -25.47
CA ARG A 360 7.40 -5.54 -26.44
C ARG A 360 8.57 -5.73 -27.40
N ASN A 361 9.40 -4.70 -27.57
CA ASN A 361 10.50 -4.65 -28.52
C ASN A 361 11.86 -4.95 -27.87
N LEU A 362 11.99 -4.72 -26.56
CA LEU A 362 13.19 -5.05 -25.80
C LEU A 362 13.04 -6.43 -25.16
N HIS A 363 13.80 -7.41 -25.66
CA HIS A 363 14.10 -8.67 -24.94
C HIS A 363 14.85 -8.46 -23.59
N LYS A 364 15.03 -7.20 -23.15
CA LYS A 364 15.61 -6.83 -21.86
C LYS A 364 14.62 -5.97 -21.10
N SER A 365 13.82 -6.61 -20.25
CA SER A 365 13.07 -5.96 -19.18
C SER A 365 14.02 -5.52 -18.06
N CYS A 366 14.90 -4.53 -18.31
CA CYS A 366 15.80 -4.01 -17.29
C CYS A 366 15.27 -2.71 -16.69
N TYR A 367 14.07 -2.74 -16.14
CA TYR A 367 13.70 -1.71 -15.20
C TYR A 367 14.33 -2.07 -13.86
N ASP A 368 15.31 -1.27 -13.45
CA ASP A 368 15.85 -1.30 -12.10
C ASP A 368 14.69 -1.15 -11.11
N TRP A 369 14.51 -2.12 -10.21
CA TRP A 369 13.46 -2.12 -9.19
C TRP A 369 13.45 -0.81 -8.39
N SER A 370 14.61 -0.19 -8.23
CA SER A 370 14.76 1.09 -7.55
C SER A 370 14.01 2.23 -8.24
N CYS A 371 13.87 2.16 -9.56
CA CYS A 371 13.31 3.20 -10.42
C CYS A 371 11.84 2.96 -10.79
N MET A 372 11.18 1.95 -10.20
CA MET A 372 9.83 1.57 -10.60
C MET A 372 8.83 2.72 -10.42
N PRO A 373 8.01 3.00 -11.45
CA PRO A 373 7.00 4.03 -11.38
C PRO A 373 5.92 3.69 -10.35
N VAL A 374 5.55 4.69 -9.55
CA VAL A 374 4.44 4.61 -8.60
C VAL A 374 3.24 5.33 -9.21
N HIS A 375 2.09 4.67 -9.24
CA HIS A 375 0.85 5.29 -9.68
C HIS A 375 0.43 6.39 -8.70
N HIS A 376 0.19 7.59 -9.24
CA HIS A 376 -0.36 8.72 -8.51
C HIS A 376 -1.68 9.20 -9.12
N GLY A 377 -2.69 9.36 -8.26
CA GLY A 377 -4.01 9.83 -8.65
C GLY A 377 -4.24 11.33 -8.59
N SER A 378 -3.24 12.08 -8.15
CA SER A 378 -3.32 13.54 -7.95
C SER A 378 -3.15 14.33 -9.25
N SER A 379 -2.62 13.71 -10.32
CA SER A 379 -2.35 14.39 -11.58
C SER A 379 -3.53 14.28 -12.54
N THR A 380 -4.66 14.91 -12.20
CA THR A 380 -5.55 15.41 -13.26
C THR A 380 -4.89 16.64 -13.86
N SER A 381 -3.87 16.40 -14.69
CA SER A 381 -3.28 17.48 -15.47
C SER A 381 -4.39 18.09 -16.34
N ILE A 382 -4.53 19.41 -16.27
CA ILE A 382 -5.54 20.23 -16.97
C ILE A 382 -5.16 20.29 -18.46
N PHE A 383 -5.04 19.13 -19.12
CA PHE A 383 -4.97 19.07 -20.57
C PHE A 383 -6.39 18.95 -21.11
N SER A 384 -6.64 19.63 -22.23
CA SER A 384 -7.95 19.94 -22.81
C SER A 384 -8.90 18.75 -22.91
N GLU A 385 -10.21 19.02 -22.81
CA GLU A 385 -11.37 18.11 -22.74
C GLU A 385 -11.50 17.02 -23.85
N THR A 386 -10.52 16.87 -24.73
CA THR A 386 -10.47 15.84 -25.77
C THR A 386 -9.59 14.64 -25.42
N ASP A 387 -8.80 14.71 -24.34
CA ASP A 387 -7.88 13.62 -23.97
C ASP A 387 -8.59 12.56 -23.12
N GLU A 388 -8.50 11.29 -23.56
CA GLU A 388 -8.84 10.10 -22.78
C GLU A 388 -8.28 10.22 -21.34
N GLN A 389 -8.95 9.63 -20.35
CA GLN A 389 -8.48 9.62 -18.95
C GLN A 389 -7.11 8.92 -18.85
N LEU A 390 -6.03 9.71 -18.92
CA LEU A 390 -4.67 9.22 -18.77
C LEU A 390 -4.26 9.25 -17.30
N ASN A 391 -3.68 8.14 -16.86
CA ASN A 391 -3.06 8.00 -15.57
C ASN A 391 -1.56 8.24 -15.69
N HIS A 392 -0.93 8.54 -14.56
CA HIS A 392 0.46 8.95 -14.50
C HIS A 392 1.26 8.16 -13.45
N ALA A 393 2.57 8.02 -13.66
CA ALA A 393 3.51 7.45 -12.69
C ALA A 393 4.91 8.08 -12.78
N TYR A 394 5.62 8.21 -11.65
CA TYR A 394 6.97 8.80 -11.59
C TYR A 394 8.07 7.76 -11.37
N LYS A 395 9.09 7.74 -12.23
CA LYS A 395 10.36 7.05 -12.06
C LYS A 395 11.21 7.77 -11.01
N ASN A 396 11.79 7.04 -10.07
CA ASN A 396 12.60 7.64 -9.02
C ASN A 396 14.10 7.52 -9.38
N THR A 397 14.78 8.65 -9.59
CA THR A 397 16.19 8.71 -10.02
C THR A 397 17.18 8.96 -8.88
N LEU A 398 16.72 9.30 -7.67
CA LEU A 398 17.56 9.70 -6.52
C LEU A 398 18.17 8.52 -5.75
N ILE A 399 17.60 7.33 -5.91
CA ILE A 399 17.81 6.19 -5.01
C ILE A 399 19.19 5.52 -5.15
N LEU A 400 19.85 5.61 -6.31
CA LEU A 400 21.18 5.03 -6.53
C LEU A 400 22.24 5.61 -5.56
N LYS A 401 22.02 6.82 -5.02
CA LYS A 401 22.93 7.43 -4.03
C LYS A 401 22.78 6.82 -2.63
N TYR A 402 21.58 6.42 -2.22
CA TYR A 402 21.31 5.94 -0.86
C TYR A 402 21.66 4.45 -0.68
N LEU A 403 21.44 3.61 -1.70
CA LEU A 403 21.87 2.21 -1.68
C LEU A 403 23.41 2.10 -1.65
N LYS A 404 24.12 3.02 -2.33
CA LYS A 404 25.58 3.16 -2.18
C LYS A 404 25.97 3.55 -0.74
N LEU A 405 25.20 4.39 -0.06
CA LEU A 405 25.48 4.78 1.32
C LEU A 405 25.24 3.62 2.31
N LEU A 406 24.14 2.88 2.17
CA LEU A 406 23.82 1.75 3.04
C LEU A 406 24.80 0.57 2.88
N THR A 407 25.23 0.29 1.65
CA THR A 407 26.29 -0.71 1.39
C THR A 407 27.64 -0.25 1.94
N THR A 408 27.96 1.05 1.86
CA THR A 408 29.18 1.63 2.44
C THR A 408 29.19 1.54 3.98
N ILE A 409 28.07 1.85 4.65
CA ILE A 409 27.95 1.74 6.12
C ILE A 409 28.04 0.27 6.58
N SER A 410 27.51 -0.66 5.78
CA SER A 410 27.62 -2.09 6.10
C SER A 410 29.08 -2.60 5.99
N LYS A 411 29.84 -2.10 5.01
CA LYS A 411 31.26 -2.46 4.83
C LYS A 411 32.14 -1.86 5.92
N SER A 412 31.89 -0.63 6.35
CA SER A 412 32.70 0.02 7.41
C SER A 412 32.50 -0.64 8.78
N LYS A 413 31.29 -1.12 9.11
CA LYS A 413 31.05 -1.87 10.35
C LYS A 413 31.67 -3.26 10.36
N ALA A 414 31.78 -3.92 9.20
CA ALA A 414 32.45 -5.22 9.10
C ALA A 414 33.97 -5.13 9.35
N GLN A 415 34.59 -3.98 9.05
CA GLN A 415 36.02 -3.75 9.24
C GLN A 415 36.40 -3.31 10.67
N GLN A 416 35.43 -2.95 11.52
CA GLN A 416 35.66 -2.45 12.88
C GLN A 416 35.43 -3.49 13.99
N LEU A 417 35.15 -4.75 13.67
CA LEU A 417 35.13 -5.82 14.67
C LEU A 417 36.57 -6.27 14.96
N PRO A 418 37.12 -6.00 16.16
CA PRO A 418 38.46 -6.47 16.50
C PRO A 418 38.47 -8.00 16.50
N GLY A 419 39.41 -8.59 15.74
CA GLY A 419 39.61 -10.03 15.68
C GLY A 419 39.82 -10.58 17.08
N ARG A 420 38.82 -11.27 17.61
CA ARG A 420 38.91 -11.97 18.89
C ARG A 420 39.84 -13.15 18.66
N GLN A 421 41.14 -12.99 18.97
CA GLN A 421 42.08 -14.10 19.03
C GLN A 421 41.56 -15.09 20.08
N VAL A 422 41.12 -16.25 19.60
CA VAL A 422 40.82 -17.39 20.46
C VAL A 422 42.17 -17.95 20.89
N GLN A 423 42.58 -17.68 22.12
CA GLN A 423 43.70 -18.38 22.74
C GLN A 423 43.27 -19.84 22.95
N SER A 424 43.85 -20.75 22.18
CA SER A 424 43.76 -22.18 22.40
C SER A 424 44.52 -22.52 23.68
N GLY A 425 43.79 -22.71 24.78
CA GLY A 425 44.34 -23.29 26.01
C GLY A 425 44.49 -24.80 25.82
N THR A 426 45.74 -25.26 25.74
CA THR A 426 46.11 -26.67 25.86
C THR A 426 45.86 -27.13 27.30
N LEU A 427 44.96 -28.08 27.50
CA LEU A 427 44.80 -28.81 28.77
C LEU A 427 45.87 -29.90 28.86
N MET A 428 46.55 -29.96 30.01
CA MET A 428 47.36 -31.11 30.45
C MET A 428 46.48 -32.26 30.91
#